data_AF-A0A2N6E4B5-F1
#
_entry.id   AF-A0A2N6E4B5-F1
#
_cell.length_a   1.000
_cell.length_b   1.000
_cell.length_c   1.000
_cell.angle_alpha   90.00
_cell.angle_beta   90.00
_cell.angle_gamma   90.00
#
_symmetry.space_group_name_H-M   'P 1'
#
loop_
_entity.id
_entity.type
_entity.pdbx_description
1 polymer ?
#
loop_
_entity_poly.entity_id
_entity_poly.type
_entity_poly.pdbx_seq_one_letter_code
_entity_poly.pdbx_strand_id
1 'polypeptide(L)'
;MVVGFNHNFKYKGVVYHVQTEDGGLKSPQIVTLLYQGGTILSSKKTSYADIAKVDNLEKVVEELMKEQHKEMLRRLKDGEFDHLLGEKSEAEPEAAATPVAAETVVGASPVVVETEREPDPPDPPEDADSKSASDPREEKKVEDGSEKKSELDDIIFSYLAGDE
;
A
#
# COMPACT_ATOMS: atom_id res chain seq x y z
N MET A 1 -9.18 -1.24 -10.39
CA MET A 1 -7.85 -1.05 -9.81
C MET A 1 -7.28 -2.44 -9.65
N VAL A 2 -6.06 -2.66 -10.14
CA VAL A 2 -5.44 -3.99 -10.15
C VAL A 2 -4.81 -4.29 -8.80
N VAL A 3 -4.81 -5.55 -8.38
CA VAL A 3 -4.19 -5.98 -7.12
C VAL A 3 -2.69 -5.74 -7.17
N GLY A 4 -2.13 -5.15 -6.10
CA GLY A 4 -0.71 -4.87 -5.99
C GLY A 4 0.16 -6.12 -5.82
N PHE A 5 1.43 -6.00 -6.21
CA PHE A 5 2.43 -7.04 -6.01
C PHE A 5 3.31 -6.72 -4.80
N ASN A 6 3.56 -7.72 -3.98
CA ASN A 6 4.41 -7.61 -2.80
C ASN A 6 5.37 -8.79 -2.74
N HIS A 7 6.67 -8.51 -2.71
CA HIS A 7 7.70 -9.53 -2.58
C HIS A 7 8.81 -9.14 -1.61
N ASN A 8 9.15 -10.07 -0.71
CA ASN A 8 10.38 -10.03 0.07
C ASN A 8 11.48 -10.78 -0.67
N PHE A 9 12.62 -10.12 -0.91
CA PHE A 9 13.74 -10.69 -1.64
C PHE A 9 15.04 -10.56 -0.84
N LYS A 10 15.79 -11.65 -0.68
CA LYS A 10 17.10 -11.64 0.01
C LYS A 10 18.21 -11.38 -0.99
N TYR A 11 19.03 -10.36 -0.73
CA TYR A 11 20.22 -10.01 -1.51
C TYR A 11 21.36 -9.64 -0.57
N LYS A 12 22.55 -10.23 -0.77
CA LYS A 12 23.74 -10.04 0.09
C LYS A 12 23.46 -10.18 1.61
N GLY A 13 22.58 -11.10 2.00
CA GLY A 13 22.23 -11.35 3.40
C GLY A 13 21.20 -10.39 4.01
N VAL A 14 20.77 -9.36 3.26
CA VAL A 14 19.75 -8.40 3.69
C VAL A 14 18.42 -8.70 2.99
N VAL A 15 17.31 -8.51 3.71
CA VAL A 15 15.95 -8.64 3.15
C VAL A 15 15.49 -7.27 2.62
N TYR A 16 15.09 -7.27 1.37
CA TYR A 16 14.46 -6.14 0.69
C TYR A 16 12.99 -6.42 0.47
N HIS A 17 12.19 -5.36 0.46
CA HIS A 17 10.77 -5.43 0.16
C HIS A 17 10.48 -4.66 -1.11
N VAL A 18 9.84 -5.30 -2.08
CA VAL A 18 9.39 -4.66 -3.30
C VAL A 18 7.87 -4.65 -3.29
N GLN A 19 7.29 -3.45 -3.34
CA GLN A 19 5.84 -3.23 -3.41
C GLN A 19 5.51 -2.54 -4.73
N THR A 20 4.46 -2.97 -5.41
CA THR A 20 3.99 -2.35 -6.66
C THR A 20 2.49 -2.18 -6.62
N GLU A 21 2.01 -0.96 -6.84
CA GLU A 21 0.60 -0.61 -6.70
C GLU A 21 0.09 0.17 -7.91
N ASP A 22 -1.18 -0.03 -8.22
CA ASP A 22 -1.94 0.71 -9.21
C ASP A 22 -2.65 1.90 -8.55
N GLY A 23 -2.48 3.11 -9.08
CA GLY A 23 -3.21 4.31 -8.64
C GLY A 23 -4.65 4.41 -9.18
N GLY A 24 -5.02 3.51 -10.08
CA GLY A 24 -6.36 3.40 -10.69
C GLY A 24 -6.70 4.56 -11.62
N LEU A 25 -7.95 4.59 -12.10
CA LEU A 25 -8.40 5.59 -13.09
C LEU A 25 -8.34 7.04 -12.62
N LYS A 26 -8.39 7.29 -11.30
CA LYS A 26 -8.25 8.64 -10.73
C LYS A 26 -6.81 9.15 -10.81
N SER A 27 -5.85 8.24 -10.79
CA SER A 27 -4.42 8.53 -10.85
C SER A 27 -3.75 7.41 -11.65
N PRO A 28 -3.76 7.48 -12.99
CA PRO A 28 -3.35 6.38 -13.87
C PRO A 28 -1.82 6.21 -13.89
N GLN A 29 -1.28 5.79 -12.75
CA GLN A 29 0.14 5.58 -12.50
C GLN A 29 0.35 4.27 -11.75
N ILE A 30 1.40 3.57 -12.13
CA ILE A 30 1.92 2.42 -11.39
C ILE A 30 3.12 2.87 -10.58
N VAL A 31 3.10 2.61 -9.29
CA VAL A 31 4.16 2.99 -8.36
C VAL A 31 4.82 1.73 -7.82
N THR A 32 6.14 1.59 -8.04
CA THR A 32 6.95 0.55 -7.42
C THR A 32 7.91 1.17 -6.42
N LEU A 33 7.93 0.62 -5.21
CA LEU A 33 8.77 1.05 -4.10
C LEU A 33 9.67 -0.11 -3.67
N LEU A 34 10.96 0.19 -3.55
CA LEU A 34 11.96 -0.72 -2.99
C LEU A 34 12.32 -0.24 -1.60
N TYR A 35 12.16 -1.11 -0.61
CA TYR A 35 12.50 -0.84 0.78
C TYR A 35 13.62 -1.74 1.30
N GLN A 36 14.34 -1.21 2.30
CA GLN A 36 15.28 -1.93 3.15
C GLN A 36 15.04 -1.47 4.59
N GLY A 37 14.66 -2.39 5.48
CA GLY A 37 14.46 -2.07 6.90
C GLY A 37 13.51 -0.90 7.18
N GLY A 38 12.48 -0.70 6.35
CA GLY A 38 11.53 0.42 6.45
C GLY A 38 11.95 1.72 5.74
N THR A 39 13.17 1.80 5.21
CA THR A 39 13.63 2.95 4.40
C THR A 39 13.40 2.68 2.91
N ILE A 40 12.90 3.68 2.17
CA ILE A 40 12.78 3.61 0.71
C ILE A 40 14.16 3.84 0.09
N LEU A 41 14.64 2.86 -0.67
CA LEU A 41 15.88 2.96 -1.44
C LEU A 41 15.66 3.51 -2.83
N SER A 42 14.56 3.12 -3.47
CA SER A 42 14.22 3.55 -4.82
C SER A 42 12.72 3.56 -5.04
N SER A 43 12.28 4.44 -5.92
CA SER A 43 10.89 4.52 -6.37
C SER A 43 10.86 4.64 -7.89
N LYS A 44 9.96 3.90 -8.52
CA LYS A 44 9.67 4.01 -9.96
C LYS A 44 8.19 4.32 -10.14
N LYS A 45 7.89 5.31 -10.97
CA LYS A 45 6.53 5.70 -11.33
C LYS A 45 6.38 5.65 -12.84
N THR A 46 5.34 4.99 -13.31
CA THR A 46 5.03 4.89 -14.73
C THR A 46 3.59 5.28 -14.96
N SER A 47 3.36 6.32 -15.77
CA SER A 47 2.02 6.72 -16.18
C SER A 47 1.50 5.76 -17.26
N TYR A 48 0.22 5.41 -17.18
CA TYR A 48 -0.51 4.68 -18.22
C TYR A 48 -1.70 5.48 -18.75
N ALA A 49 -1.73 6.80 -18.53
CA ALA A 49 -2.81 7.69 -18.96
C ALA A 49 -3.13 7.57 -20.47
N ASP A 50 -2.11 7.32 -21.30
CA ASP A 50 -2.24 7.21 -22.76
C ASP A 50 -3.05 5.99 -23.20
N ILE A 51 -3.01 4.92 -22.41
CA ILE A 51 -3.70 3.64 -22.70
C ILE A 51 -4.99 3.46 -21.88
N ALA A 52 -5.40 4.46 -21.10
CA ALA A 52 -6.55 4.39 -20.20
C ALA A 52 -7.90 4.14 -20.90
N LYS A 53 -7.98 4.34 -22.22
CA LYS A 53 -9.21 4.17 -23.03
C LYS A 53 -9.28 2.84 -23.78
N VAL A 54 -8.28 1.97 -23.63
CA VAL A 54 -8.21 0.69 -24.35
C VAL A 54 -9.10 -0.34 -23.66
N ASP A 55 -9.77 -1.17 -24.46
CA ASP A 55 -10.45 -2.36 -23.94
C ASP A 55 -9.44 -3.29 -23.23
N ASN A 56 -9.85 -3.92 -22.13
CA ASN A 56 -8.97 -4.75 -21.28
C ASN A 56 -7.84 -3.98 -20.54
N LEU A 57 -8.05 -2.71 -20.22
CA LEU A 57 -7.10 -1.91 -19.43
C LEU A 57 -6.52 -2.66 -18.22
N GLU A 58 -7.35 -3.37 -17.46
CA GLU A 58 -6.92 -4.10 -16.25
C GLU A 58 -5.82 -5.12 -16.56
N LYS A 59 -5.93 -5.87 -17.66
CA LYS A 59 -4.90 -6.83 -18.06
C LYS A 59 -3.61 -6.13 -18.47
N VAL A 60 -3.71 -5.02 -19.19
CA VAL A 60 -2.54 -4.27 -19.64
C VAL A 60 -1.81 -3.65 -18.44
N VAL A 61 -2.56 -3.08 -17.48
CA VAL A 61 -2.00 -2.54 -16.23
C VAL A 61 -1.34 -3.65 -15.42
N GLU A 62 -1.97 -4.83 -15.30
CA GLU A 62 -1.38 -5.98 -14.60
C GLU A 62 -0.04 -6.40 -15.21
N GLU A 63 0.04 -6.54 -16.53
CA GLU A 63 1.29 -6.90 -17.21
C GLU A 63 2.37 -5.82 -17.05
N LEU A 64 2.00 -4.54 -17.15
CA LEU A 64 2.92 -3.42 -16.92
C LEU A 64 3.43 -3.39 -15.47
N MET A 65 2.57 -3.69 -14.49
CA MET A 65 2.95 -3.83 -13.09
C MET A 65 3.94 -4.99 -12.89
N LYS A 66 3.70 -6.16 -13.50
CA LYS A 66 4.62 -7.32 -13.44
C LYS A 66 5.98 -6.98 -14.05
N GLU A 67 5.99 -6.31 -15.20
CA GLU A 67 7.22 -5.90 -15.88
C GLU A 67 8.03 -4.95 -14.99
N GLN A 68 7.40 -3.89 -14.48
CA GLN A 68 8.03 -2.90 -13.61
C GLN A 68 8.55 -3.54 -12.31
N HIS A 69 7.79 -4.46 -11.73
CA HIS A 69 8.18 -5.20 -10.53
C HIS A 69 9.41 -6.08 -10.78
N LYS A 70 9.40 -6.82 -11.90
CA LYS A 70 10.52 -7.70 -12.29
C LYS A 70 11.78 -6.90 -12.62
N GLU A 71 11.63 -5.74 -13.26
CA GLU A 71 12.74 -4.83 -13.52
C GLU A 71 13.37 -4.33 -12.22
N MET A 72 12.57 -3.93 -11.22
CA MET A 72 13.09 -3.49 -9.92
C MET A 72 13.89 -4.60 -9.23
N LEU A 73 13.42 -5.84 -9.29
CA LEU A 73 14.15 -7.01 -8.76
C LEU A 73 15.46 -7.27 -9.51
N ARG A 74 15.49 -7.07 -10.84
CA ARG A 74 16.72 -7.20 -11.62
C ARG A 74 17.74 -6.14 -11.22
N ARG A 75 17.35 -4.86 -11.19
CA ARG A 75 18.23 -3.74 -10.76
C ARG A 75 18.81 -3.97 -9.37
N LEU A 76 18.02 -4.55 -8.46
CA LEU A 76 18.50 -4.96 -7.14
C LEU A 76 19.57 -6.07 -7.22
N LYS A 77 19.32 -7.11 -8.01
CA LYS A 77 20.28 -8.22 -8.22
C LYS A 77 21.54 -7.80 -8.96
N ASP A 78 21.44 -6.89 -9.92
CA ASP A 78 22.57 -6.30 -10.63
C ASP A 78 23.45 -5.41 -9.73
N GLY A 79 23.00 -5.14 -8.49
CA GLY A 79 23.74 -4.34 -7.53
C GLY A 79 23.70 -2.85 -7.85
N GLU A 80 22.72 -2.37 -8.62
CA GLU A 80 22.61 -0.95 -8.97
C GLU A 80 22.49 -0.08 -7.70
N PHE A 81 21.87 -0.60 -6.65
CA PHE A 81 21.69 0.09 -5.36
C PHE A 81 22.84 -0.13 -4.37
N ASP A 82 23.89 -0.88 -4.73
CA ASP A 82 24.96 -1.25 -3.79
C ASP A 82 25.73 -0.06 -3.23
N HIS A 83 25.85 1.01 -4.01
CA HIS A 83 26.43 2.28 -3.57
C HIS A 83 25.65 2.93 -2.42
N LEU A 84 24.31 2.79 -2.41
CA LEU A 84 23.44 3.29 -1.34
C LEU A 84 23.50 2.39 -0.09
N LEU A 85 23.91 1.13 -0.26
CA LEU A 85 24.08 0.17 0.83
C LEU A 85 25.41 0.37 1.57
N GLY A 86 26.47 0.71 0.83
CA GLY A 86 27.84 0.87 1.36
C GLY A 86 28.03 2.04 2.32
N GLU A 87 27.14 3.04 2.30
CA GLU A 87 27.21 4.21 3.20
C GLU A 87 26.36 4.06 4.47
N LYS A 88 25.64 2.94 4.66
CA LYS A 88 24.69 2.72 5.76
C LYS A 88 25.01 1.53 6.66
N SER A 89 26.26 1.06 6.68
CA SER A 89 26.74 0.29 7.83
C SER A 89 27.13 1.29 8.91
N GLU A 90 26.36 1.34 10.00
CA GLU A 90 26.58 2.17 11.21
C GLU A 90 25.89 3.56 11.24
N ALA A 91 24.56 3.57 11.12
CA ALA A 91 23.73 4.57 11.79
C ALA A 91 22.38 3.95 12.12
N GLU A 92 22.34 3.25 13.25
CA GLU A 92 21.11 3.02 13.99
C GLU A 92 20.61 4.36 14.55
N PRO A 93 19.36 4.77 14.33
CA PRO A 93 18.67 5.59 15.30
C PRO A 93 17.71 4.68 16.05
N GLU A 94 18.16 4.34 17.26
CA GLU A 94 17.35 3.98 18.39
C GLU A 94 16.15 4.94 18.51
N ALA A 95 15.01 4.38 18.90
CA ALA A 95 13.77 5.07 19.18
C ALA A 95 13.95 6.32 20.06
N ALA A 96 13.20 7.39 19.77
CA ALA A 96 12.30 8.01 20.75
C ALA A 96 11.68 9.32 20.25
N ALA A 97 10.45 9.52 20.71
CA ALA A 97 9.79 10.80 20.97
C ALA A 97 9.16 11.55 19.78
N THR A 98 7.86 11.29 19.63
CA THR A 98 6.84 12.35 19.54
C THR A 98 7.25 13.67 20.22
N PRO A 99 6.88 14.81 19.64
CA PRO A 99 6.35 15.90 20.44
C PRO A 99 4.88 16.13 20.11
N VAL A 100 4.10 15.97 21.18
CA VAL A 100 2.71 16.39 21.32
C VAL A 100 2.71 17.92 21.42
N ALA A 101 1.81 18.53 20.64
CA ALA A 101 1.04 19.77 20.90
C ALA A 101 1.73 21.10 21.27
N ALA A 102 1.00 22.15 20.84
CA ALA A 102 0.86 23.46 21.47
C ALA A 102 2.00 24.46 21.17
N GLU A 103 1.78 25.73 20.83
CA GLU A 103 0.58 26.56 20.69
C GLU A 103 1.07 27.97 20.25
N THR A 104 0.19 28.79 19.64
CA THR A 104 0.01 30.23 19.98
C THR A 104 1.18 31.19 19.68
N VAL A 105 1.11 32.28 18.90
CA VAL A 105 0.10 33.31 18.57
C VAL A 105 0.84 34.36 17.68
N VAL A 106 0.32 35.44 17.08
CA VAL A 106 -0.91 36.23 17.18
C VAL A 106 -0.99 37.06 15.89
N GLY A 107 -2.21 37.43 15.48
CA GLY A 107 -2.49 38.81 15.11
C GLY A 107 -2.94 39.02 13.66
N ALA A 108 -4.03 39.71 13.37
CA ALA A 108 -5.10 40.25 14.21
C ALA A 108 -6.28 40.54 13.26
N SER A 109 -7.47 40.12 13.67
CA SER A 109 -8.80 40.54 13.19
C SER A 109 -8.99 42.08 13.36
N PRO A 110 -10.16 42.72 13.08
CA PRO A 110 -11.49 42.18 12.75
C PRO A 110 -12.35 43.01 11.75
N VAL A 111 -13.43 42.43 11.20
CA VAL A 111 -14.75 43.12 11.15
C VAL A 111 -15.88 42.08 11.31
N VAL A 112 -16.61 42.31 12.39
CA VAL A 112 -17.90 41.82 12.86
C VAL A 112 -19.02 41.72 11.81
N VAL A 113 -19.87 40.68 11.89
CA VAL A 113 -21.33 40.83 11.93
C VAL A 113 -21.92 39.75 12.84
N GLU A 114 -22.44 40.21 13.96
CA GLU A 114 -23.39 39.54 14.87
C GLU A 114 -24.54 38.85 14.13
N THR A 115 -24.82 37.61 14.51
CA THR A 115 -26.21 37.26 14.86
C THR A 115 -26.18 36.37 16.11
N GLU A 116 -26.38 37.04 17.23
CA GLU A 116 -26.90 36.51 18.49
C GLU A 116 -28.29 35.88 18.18
N ARG A 117 -28.76 34.77 18.75
CA ARG A 117 -28.84 34.43 20.18
C ARG A 117 -29.29 32.96 20.36
N GLU A 118 -28.65 32.24 21.28
CA GLU A 118 -29.11 30.98 21.88
C GLU A 118 -30.24 31.27 22.92
N PRO A 119 -30.98 30.26 23.42
CA PRO A 119 -30.49 29.59 24.63
C PRO A 119 -30.71 28.07 24.68
N ASP A 120 -29.81 27.45 25.46
CA ASP A 120 -29.63 26.05 25.91
C ASP A 120 -30.90 25.39 26.56
N PRO A 121 -30.86 24.12 27.04
CA PRO A 121 -31.77 23.03 26.66
C PRO A 121 -32.68 22.62 27.85
N PRO A 122 -33.46 21.54 27.71
CA PRO A 122 -33.57 20.63 28.85
C PRO A 122 -33.33 19.15 28.48
N ASP A 123 -32.83 18.44 29.50
CA ASP A 123 -32.50 17.01 29.65
C ASP A 123 -33.57 15.99 29.12
N PRO A 124 -33.21 14.69 29.01
CA PRO A 124 -33.85 13.71 28.15
C PRO A 124 -35.08 13.06 28.79
N PRO A 125 -35.94 12.40 27.98
CA PRO A 125 -36.77 11.32 28.48
C PRO A 125 -36.22 9.95 28.08
N GLU A 126 -36.10 9.10 29.10
CA GLU A 126 -36.05 7.64 29.02
C GLU A 126 -37.25 7.06 28.24
N ASP A 127 -37.00 5.88 27.67
CA ASP A 127 -37.94 4.80 27.34
C ASP A 127 -39.12 5.07 26.38
N ALA A 128 -39.05 4.46 25.19
CA ALA A 128 -40.19 3.73 24.62
C ALA A 128 -39.77 2.82 23.45
N ASP A 129 -39.63 1.53 23.77
CA ASP A 129 -40.14 0.37 23.02
C ASP A 129 -40.20 0.47 21.47
N SER A 130 -39.32 -0.29 20.80
CA SER A 130 -39.74 -1.01 19.59
C SER A 130 -39.07 -2.37 19.52
N LYS A 131 -39.83 -3.37 19.95
CA LYS A 131 -39.58 -4.80 19.78
C LYS A 131 -39.83 -5.27 18.34
N SER A 132 -39.19 -6.39 18.02
CA SER A 132 -39.46 -7.33 16.91
C SER A 132 -39.07 -6.87 15.51
N ALA A 133 -38.40 -7.66 14.67
CA ALA A 133 -38.36 -9.12 14.53
C ALA A 133 -37.01 -9.50 13.87
N SER A 134 -36.18 -10.37 14.47
CA SER A 134 -36.06 -11.81 14.18
C SER A 134 -36.04 -12.21 12.70
N ASP A 135 -34.87 -12.60 12.19
CA ASP A 135 -34.72 -13.85 11.41
C ASP A 135 -33.28 -14.41 11.51
N PRO A 136 -33.07 -15.74 11.62
CA PRO A 136 -31.79 -16.34 11.99
C PRO A 136 -31.07 -17.08 10.84
N ARG A 137 -29.76 -17.27 11.03
CA ARG A 137 -28.96 -18.45 10.62
C ARG A 137 -28.62 -18.62 9.12
N GLU A 138 -27.32 -18.51 8.81
CA GLU A 138 -26.62 -19.62 8.14
C GLU A 138 -25.10 -19.62 8.45
N GLU A 139 -24.67 -20.58 9.25
CA GLU A 139 -23.30 -21.12 9.21
C GLU A 139 -23.23 -22.11 8.06
N LYS A 140 -22.17 -22.06 7.23
CA LYS A 140 -21.65 -23.29 6.65
C LYS A 140 -20.12 -23.32 6.57
N LYS A 141 -19.67 -24.41 7.17
CA LYS A 141 -18.34 -24.93 7.44
C LYS A 141 -17.69 -25.52 6.18
N VAL A 142 -16.36 -25.42 6.16
CA VAL A 142 -15.31 -26.02 5.33
C VAL A 142 -15.62 -27.27 4.50
N GLU A 143 -15.03 -27.31 3.29
CA GLU A 143 -14.39 -28.45 2.59
C GLU A 143 -13.60 -27.87 1.39
N ASP A 144 -12.27 -27.84 1.46
CA ASP A 144 -11.31 -28.76 0.81
C ASP A 144 -11.07 -28.47 -0.69
N GLY A 145 -9.80 -28.23 -1.02
CA GLY A 145 -9.35 -27.80 -2.34
C GLY A 145 -7.90 -27.33 -2.32
N SER A 146 -7.03 -28.14 -1.73
CA SER A 146 -5.59 -28.05 -1.90
C SER A 146 -5.23 -28.17 -3.39
N GLU A 147 -4.05 -27.62 -3.75
CA GLU A 147 -3.30 -27.88 -4.99
C GLU A 147 -3.63 -27.02 -6.23
N LYS A 148 -3.23 -25.74 -6.19
CA LYS A 148 -2.66 -25.05 -7.37
C LYS A 148 -1.47 -24.20 -6.95
N LYS A 149 -0.35 -24.86 -6.66
CA LYS A 149 0.94 -24.22 -6.34
C LYS A 149 2.10 -24.76 -7.21
N SER A 150 1.83 -25.08 -8.47
CA SER A 150 2.76 -25.89 -9.26
C SER A 150 2.88 -25.51 -10.74
N GLU A 151 2.36 -24.36 -11.16
CA GLU A 151 2.66 -23.88 -12.52
C GLU A 151 3.66 -22.72 -12.48
N LEU A 152 3.47 -21.75 -11.58
CA LEU A 152 4.41 -20.63 -11.44
C LEU A 152 5.68 -21.01 -10.68
N ASP A 153 5.56 -21.79 -9.60
CA ASP A 153 6.72 -22.28 -8.87
C ASP A 153 7.58 -23.19 -9.78
N ASP A 154 7.00 -24.10 -10.57
CA ASP A 154 7.74 -24.96 -11.51
C ASP A 154 8.42 -24.19 -12.65
N ILE A 155 7.80 -23.14 -13.19
CA ILE A 155 8.44 -22.26 -14.19
C ILE A 155 9.59 -21.47 -13.56
N ILE A 156 9.45 -21.06 -12.30
CA ILE A 156 10.51 -20.35 -11.57
C ILE A 156 11.66 -21.32 -11.21
N PHE A 157 11.35 -22.55 -10.80
CA PHE A 157 12.35 -23.57 -10.47
C PHE A 157 13.10 -24.08 -11.70
N SER A 158 12.42 -24.31 -12.83
CA SER A 158 13.07 -24.71 -14.09
C SER A 158 14.04 -23.63 -14.60
N TYR A 159 13.67 -22.35 -14.51
CA TYR A 159 14.58 -21.26 -14.88
C TYR A 159 15.75 -21.08 -13.88
N LEU A 160 15.56 -21.43 -12.61
CA LEU A 160 16.63 -21.39 -11.60
C LEU A 160 17.58 -22.61 -11.70
N ALA A 161 17.07 -23.74 -12.21
CA ALA A 161 17.83 -24.98 -12.37
C ALA A 161 18.71 -25.00 -13.63
N GLY A 162 18.45 -24.14 -14.62
CA GLY A 162 19.34 -23.95 -15.77
C GLY A 162 19.37 -25.11 -16.76
N ASP A 163 18.27 -25.84 -16.93
CA ASP A 163 18.11 -26.82 -18.01
C ASP A 163 17.52 -26.09 -19.23
N GLU A 164 18.27 -26.10 -20.34
CA GLU A 164 17.91 -25.51 -21.65
C GLU A 164 16.79 -26.27 -22.38
#